data_AF-A0A3D2V828-F1
#
_entry.id   AF-A0A3D2V828-F1
#
_cell.length_a   1.000
_cell.length_b   1.000
_cell.length_c   1.000
_cell.angle_alpha   90.00
_cell.angle_beta   90.00
_cell.angle_gamma   90.00
#
_symmetry.space_group_name_H-M   'P 1'
#
loop_
_entity.id
_entity.type
_entity.pdbx_description
1 polymer ?
#
loop_
_entity_poly.entity_id
_entity_poly.type
_entity_poly.pdbx_seq_one_letter_code
_entity_poly.pdbx_strand_id
1 'polypeptide(L)'
;MDRLQNLDVRVIAIGTVPHRMIYDKEQIAVEAGKAVEFRISNTDKMPHNFVITIPGAMQEIGELAEATGRDPDAMDRHYVPESDKVLVSSKLLQGGETESIVFEVPQEPGIYPYVCTYPGHWRRMYGALHVVANLEEYRQDPAAYLAAHKLEIHDDLLKLSGRSQQWKYDDLIEEVNPLPEGRSFEVGKELFKVASCVACHKLGDEGLVFGPDLAKLDEKKHNVEHILRSLVDPSKDIDDKFKSYSFLLASGKIVTGMVVKETPDEVHVVVNPLAKAAATVIKKGDIDARNASQTSIMPQGLLDKLTQEEILDLIGYVLAKGDKDHKMYEMHKH
;
A
#
# COMPACT_ATOMS: atom_id res chain seq x y z
N MET A 1 -27.27 -22.01 -33.65
CA MET A 1 -26.65 -22.69 -32.50
C MET A 1 -25.36 -21.94 -32.14
N ASP A 2 -25.47 -20.70 -31.63
CA ASP A 2 -24.29 -19.84 -31.34
C ASP A 2 -24.47 -19.04 -30.04
N ARG A 3 -25.18 -19.61 -29.06
CA ARG A 3 -25.39 -18.99 -27.74
C ARG A 3 -24.74 -19.75 -26.58
N LEU A 4 -23.94 -20.77 -26.88
CA LEU A 4 -23.36 -21.70 -25.89
C LEU A 4 -21.82 -21.76 -25.90
N GLN A 5 -21.12 -20.85 -26.59
CA GLN A 5 -19.64 -20.77 -26.55
C GLN A 5 -19.06 -19.87 -25.43
N ASN A 6 -19.90 -19.17 -24.65
CA ASN A 6 -19.46 -18.25 -23.57
C ASN A 6 -19.38 -18.89 -22.17
N LEU A 7 -19.17 -20.21 -22.06
CA LEU A 7 -19.40 -20.93 -20.81
C LEU A 7 -18.22 -21.07 -19.85
N ASP A 8 -17.03 -20.52 -20.13
CA ASP A 8 -15.93 -20.55 -19.16
C ASP A 8 -15.14 -19.23 -19.15
N VAL A 9 -15.79 -18.10 -18.84
CA VAL A 9 -15.04 -16.90 -18.40
C VAL A 9 -14.37 -17.26 -17.09
N ARG A 10 -13.04 -17.33 -17.08
CA ARG A 10 -12.27 -17.69 -15.90
C ARG A 10 -12.44 -16.62 -14.82
N VAL A 11 -12.94 -17.02 -13.66
CA VAL A 11 -13.03 -16.16 -12.47
C VAL A 11 -11.73 -16.21 -11.67
N ILE A 12 -11.19 -15.04 -11.32
CA ILE A 12 -10.00 -14.86 -10.51
C ILE A 12 -10.39 -14.05 -9.28
N ALA A 13 -10.48 -14.70 -8.13
CA ALA A 13 -10.68 -14.00 -6.87
C ALA A 13 -9.42 -13.23 -6.46
N ILE A 14 -9.54 -12.00 -5.99
CA ILE A 14 -8.44 -11.21 -5.40
C ILE A 14 -8.96 -10.60 -4.11
N GLY A 15 -8.23 -10.79 -3.02
CA GLY A 15 -8.53 -10.22 -1.72
C GLY A 15 -7.56 -9.11 -1.34
N THR A 16 -7.93 -8.29 -0.37
CA THR A 16 -6.99 -7.47 0.39
C THR A 16 -6.53 -8.23 1.64
N VAL A 17 -5.29 -8.02 2.08
CA VAL A 17 -4.78 -8.62 3.33
C VAL A 17 -4.96 -7.62 4.48
N PRO A 18 -5.75 -7.96 5.52
CA PRO A 18 -6.06 -7.04 6.59
C PRO A 18 -4.81 -6.42 7.23
N HIS A 19 -4.85 -5.09 7.39
CA HIS A 19 -3.84 -4.26 8.05
C HIS A 19 -2.49 -4.17 7.34
N ARG A 20 -2.35 -4.79 6.16
CA ARG A 20 -1.07 -4.83 5.43
C ARG A 20 -1.05 -3.92 4.21
N MET A 21 -2.21 -3.46 3.72
CA MET A 21 -2.33 -2.62 2.52
C MET A 21 -1.66 -3.29 1.31
N ILE A 22 -1.99 -4.57 1.08
CA ILE A 22 -1.55 -5.37 -0.06
C ILE A 22 -2.72 -6.22 -0.58
N TYR A 23 -2.60 -6.69 -1.82
CA TYR A 23 -3.46 -7.76 -2.32
C TYR A 23 -2.96 -9.12 -1.82
N ASP A 24 -3.86 -10.10 -1.72
CA ASP A 24 -3.54 -11.48 -1.31
C ASP A 24 -2.75 -12.26 -2.36
N LYS A 25 -2.69 -11.74 -3.58
CA LYS A 25 -1.91 -12.24 -4.70
C LYS A 25 -0.99 -11.14 -5.18
N GLU A 26 0.31 -11.43 -5.22
CA GLU A 26 1.31 -10.54 -5.83
C GLU A 26 1.50 -10.82 -7.32
N GLN A 27 1.13 -12.03 -7.76
CA GLN A 27 1.27 -12.47 -9.15
C GLN A 27 0.05 -13.27 -9.58
N ILE A 28 -0.46 -12.95 -10.76
CA ILE A 28 -1.58 -13.63 -11.41
C ILE A 28 -1.20 -13.88 -12.85
N ALA A 29 -1.44 -15.07 -13.39
CA ALA A 29 -1.26 -15.33 -14.81
C ALA A 29 -2.61 -15.50 -15.51
N VAL A 30 -2.72 -14.96 -16.73
CA VAL A 30 -3.89 -15.03 -17.62
C VAL A 30 -3.46 -15.27 -19.07
N GLU A 31 -4.34 -15.82 -19.89
CA GLU A 31 -4.05 -16.06 -21.30
C GLU A 31 -4.36 -14.82 -22.14
N ALA A 32 -3.45 -14.46 -23.04
CA ALA A 32 -3.61 -13.35 -23.97
C ALA A 32 -4.89 -13.47 -24.81
N GLY A 33 -5.59 -12.36 -25.02
CA GLY A 33 -6.77 -12.29 -25.87
C GLY A 33 -8.01 -13.02 -25.34
N LYS A 34 -8.02 -13.49 -24.09
CA LYS A 34 -9.18 -14.11 -23.43
C LYS A 34 -9.87 -13.12 -22.48
N ALA A 35 -11.17 -13.26 -22.32
CA ALA A 35 -11.89 -12.59 -21.24
C ALA A 35 -11.65 -13.30 -19.90
N VAL A 36 -11.43 -12.53 -18.84
CA VAL A 36 -11.38 -13.01 -17.45
C VAL A 36 -12.28 -12.15 -16.57
N GLU A 37 -12.81 -12.73 -15.50
CA GLU A 37 -13.53 -11.98 -14.47
C GLU A 37 -12.67 -11.88 -13.22
N PHE A 38 -12.37 -10.67 -12.77
CA PHE A 38 -11.76 -10.44 -11.46
C PHE A 38 -12.86 -10.22 -10.43
N ARG A 39 -12.86 -11.03 -9.37
CA ARG A 39 -13.72 -10.85 -8.21
C ARG A 39 -12.89 -10.29 -7.06
N ILE A 40 -12.99 -8.99 -6.84
CA ILE A 40 -12.20 -8.26 -5.84
C ILE A 40 -13.00 -8.18 -4.55
N SER A 41 -12.41 -8.59 -3.43
CA SER A 41 -12.99 -8.53 -2.09
C SER A 41 -12.11 -7.69 -1.17
N ASN A 42 -12.67 -6.64 -0.57
CA ASN A 42 -11.97 -5.89 0.45
C ASN A 42 -12.25 -6.46 1.84
N THR A 43 -11.29 -7.17 2.42
CA THR A 43 -11.38 -7.70 3.78
C THR A 43 -10.71 -6.80 4.83
N ASP A 44 -10.05 -5.72 4.39
CA ASP A 44 -9.50 -4.69 5.25
C ASP A 44 -10.60 -3.71 5.69
N LYS A 45 -10.35 -2.95 6.76
CA LYS A 45 -11.19 -1.83 7.17
C LYS A 45 -10.97 -0.61 6.29
N MET A 46 -9.76 -0.47 5.74
CA MET A 46 -9.39 0.64 4.87
C MET A 46 -10.00 0.44 3.47
N PRO A 47 -10.51 1.50 2.81
CA PRO A 47 -11.00 1.39 1.44
C PRO A 47 -9.88 1.09 0.44
N HIS A 48 -10.20 0.29 -0.58
CA HIS A 48 -9.28 -0.11 -1.64
C HIS A 48 -10.00 -0.20 -2.98
N ASN A 49 -9.30 0.11 -4.07
CA ASN A 49 -9.75 -0.20 -5.42
C ASN A 49 -8.71 -1.11 -6.09
N PHE A 50 -8.98 -1.50 -7.34
CA PHE A 50 -8.13 -2.35 -8.16
C PHE A 50 -8.11 -1.77 -9.57
N VAL A 51 -6.92 -1.46 -10.07
CA VAL A 51 -6.73 -0.87 -11.40
C VAL A 51 -5.64 -1.63 -12.13
N ILE A 52 -5.90 -2.08 -13.36
CA ILE A 52 -4.85 -2.65 -14.23
C ILE A 52 -4.38 -1.54 -15.18
N THR A 53 -3.07 -1.41 -15.34
CA THR A 53 -2.48 -0.45 -16.30
C THR A 53 -1.69 -1.17 -17.38
N ILE A 54 -1.32 -0.43 -18.43
CA ILE A 54 -0.32 -0.92 -19.39
C ILE A 54 1.06 -1.09 -18.71
N PRO A 55 1.97 -1.91 -19.27
CA PRO A 55 3.32 -2.07 -18.74
C PRO A 55 4.09 -0.75 -18.71
N GLY A 56 4.81 -0.50 -17.62
CA GLY A 56 5.65 0.71 -17.42
C GLY A 56 4.88 1.95 -17.00
N ALA A 57 3.56 1.87 -16.80
CA ALA A 57 2.73 3.01 -16.44
C ALA A 57 2.37 3.09 -14.95
N MET A 58 2.71 2.10 -14.11
CA MET A 58 2.19 2.02 -12.75
C MET A 58 2.59 3.22 -11.90
N GLN A 59 3.85 3.65 -11.99
CA GLN A 59 4.34 4.80 -11.23
C GLN A 59 3.63 6.08 -11.65
N GLU A 60 3.52 6.34 -12.95
CA GLU A 60 2.83 7.51 -13.49
C GLU A 60 1.36 7.54 -13.04
N ILE A 61 0.66 6.41 -13.14
CA ILE A 61 -0.73 6.29 -12.69
C ILE A 61 -0.84 6.45 -11.17
N GLY A 62 0.09 5.89 -10.40
CA GLY A 62 0.13 6.04 -8.96
C GLY A 62 0.32 7.50 -8.52
N GLU A 63 1.28 8.20 -9.10
CA GLU A 63 1.52 9.63 -8.85
C GLU A 63 0.33 10.49 -9.29
N LEU A 64 -0.27 10.18 -10.44
CA LEU A 64 -1.48 10.86 -10.91
C LEU A 64 -2.69 10.60 -9.99
N ALA A 65 -2.79 9.41 -9.40
CA ALA A 65 -3.81 9.09 -8.43
C ALA A 65 -3.64 9.86 -7.11
N GLU A 66 -2.40 10.11 -6.68
CA GLU A 66 -2.12 10.98 -5.53
C GLU A 66 -2.53 12.43 -5.79
N ALA A 67 -2.27 12.94 -7.01
CA ALA A 67 -2.74 14.24 -7.42
C ALA A 67 -4.28 14.28 -7.48
N THR A 68 -4.89 13.27 -8.09
CA THR A 68 -6.35 13.08 -8.22
C THR A 68 -7.05 13.06 -6.88
N GLY A 69 -6.43 12.51 -5.82
CA GLY A 69 -7.00 12.48 -4.47
C GLY A 69 -7.37 13.86 -3.90
N ARG A 70 -6.94 14.95 -4.56
CA ARG A 70 -7.22 16.34 -4.20
C ARG A 70 -8.36 16.97 -5.00
N ASP A 71 -8.84 16.30 -6.03
CA ASP A 71 -9.87 16.82 -6.91
C ASP A 71 -11.25 16.73 -6.23
N PRO A 72 -12.16 17.70 -6.47
CA PRO A 72 -13.50 17.69 -5.90
C PRO A 72 -14.33 16.46 -6.28
N ASP A 73 -14.06 15.87 -7.45
CA ASP A 73 -14.78 14.72 -8.04
C ASP A 73 -14.06 13.39 -7.80
N ALA A 74 -12.95 13.37 -7.06
CA ALA A 74 -12.11 12.19 -6.89
C ALA A 74 -12.88 10.97 -6.37
N MET A 75 -13.82 11.18 -5.44
CA MET A 75 -14.67 10.12 -4.91
C MET A 75 -15.63 9.55 -5.98
N ASP A 76 -16.19 10.41 -6.84
CA ASP A 76 -17.10 10.02 -7.92
C ASP A 76 -16.37 9.18 -8.98
N ARG A 77 -15.08 9.47 -9.19
CA ARG A 77 -14.16 8.64 -9.99
C ARG A 77 -13.58 7.44 -9.25
N HIS A 78 -14.02 7.18 -8.02
CA HIS A 78 -13.50 6.09 -7.18
C HIS A 78 -11.96 6.14 -7.00
N TYR A 79 -11.40 7.35 -7.02
CA TYR A 79 -9.97 7.65 -6.99
C TYR A 79 -9.15 7.04 -8.14
N VAL A 80 -9.81 6.69 -9.25
CA VAL A 80 -9.14 6.29 -10.48
C VAL A 80 -8.80 7.55 -11.29
N PRO A 81 -7.52 7.80 -11.60
CA PRO A 81 -7.13 8.94 -12.42
C PRO A 81 -7.61 8.78 -13.87
N GLU A 82 -7.91 9.90 -14.54
CA GLU A 82 -8.18 9.87 -15.97
C GLU A 82 -6.89 9.64 -16.75
N SER A 83 -6.78 8.50 -17.44
CA SER A 83 -5.63 8.18 -18.29
C SER A 83 -6.01 7.08 -19.28
N ASP A 84 -5.46 7.17 -20.49
CA ASP A 84 -5.53 6.12 -21.52
C ASP A 84 -4.66 4.90 -21.19
N LYS A 85 -3.84 4.98 -20.13
CA LYS A 85 -2.99 3.89 -19.64
C LYS A 85 -3.68 2.98 -18.63
N VAL A 86 -4.88 3.35 -18.16
CA VAL A 86 -5.75 2.51 -17.33
C VAL A 86 -6.57 1.59 -18.24
N LEU A 87 -6.41 0.28 -18.06
CA LEU A 87 -7.07 -0.72 -18.89
C LEU A 87 -8.43 -1.17 -18.33
N VAL A 88 -8.53 -1.30 -17.01
CA VAL A 88 -9.78 -1.60 -16.30
C VAL A 88 -9.63 -1.19 -14.83
N SER A 89 -10.75 -0.85 -14.20
CA SER A 89 -10.79 -0.52 -12.78
C SER A 89 -12.03 -1.08 -12.07
N SER A 90 -11.90 -1.28 -10.77
CA SER A 90 -13.00 -1.47 -9.83
C SER A 90 -13.46 -0.11 -9.28
N LYS A 91 -14.64 -0.07 -8.65
CA LYS A 91 -15.01 1.00 -7.73
C LYS A 91 -14.14 0.97 -6.47
N LEU A 92 -14.25 2.02 -5.65
CA LEU A 92 -13.64 2.04 -4.32
C LEU A 92 -14.47 1.16 -3.38
N LEU A 93 -13.91 0.00 -3.02
CA LEU A 93 -14.55 -0.95 -2.12
C LEU A 93 -14.31 -0.54 -0.68
N GLN A 94 -15.39 -0.33 0.06
CA GLN A 94 -15.35 -0.23 1.52
C GLN A 94 -15.04 -1.60 2.14
N GLY A 95 -14.68 -1.63 3.42
CA GLY A 95 -14.44 -2.88 4.12
C GLY A 95 -15.67 -3.79 4.12
N GLY A 96 -15.47 -5.05 3.73
CA GLY A 96 -16.50 -6.07 3.55
C GLY A 96 -17.19 -6.05 2.18
N GLU A 97 -16.90 -5.07 1.32
CA GLU A 97 -17.47 -5.03 -0.03
C GLU A 97 -16.73 -5.97 -1.00
N THR A 98 -17.46 -6.39 -2.03
CA THR A 98 -16.95 -7.18 -3.15
C THR A 98 -17.47 -6.59 -4.45
N GLU A 99 -16.68 -6.68 -5.52
CA GLU A 99 -17.11 -6.36 -6.88
C GLU A 99 -16.55 -7.39 -7.87
N SER A 100 -17.21 -7.53 -9.01
CA SER A 100 -16.73 -8.35 -10.12
C SER A 100 -16.62 -7.49 -11.37
N ILE A 101 -15.45 -7.50 -11.99
CA ILE A 101 -15.15 -6.76 -13.23
C ILE A 101 -14.69 -7.75 -14.30
N VAL A 102 -15.19 -7.57 -15.52
CA VAL A 102 -14.71 -8.34 -16.68
C VAL A 102 -13.56 -7.57 -17.32
N PHE A 103 -12.50 -8.28 -17.65
CA PHE A 103 -11.32 -7.74 -18.31
C PHE A 103 -11.04 -8.52 -19.60
N GLU A 104 -11.05 -7.81 -20.72
CA GLU A 104 -10.58 -8.33 -22.00
C GLU A 104 -9.05 -8.26 -22.01
N VAL A 105 -8.41 -9.42 -21.83
CA VAL A 105 -6.95 -9.48 -21.71
C VAL A 105 -6.30 -9.06 -23.04
N PRO A 106 -5.29 -8.17 -23.02
CA PRO A 106 -4.55 -7.78 -24.22
C PRO A 106 -4.00 -8.98 -25.00
N GLN A 107 -3.86 -8.81 -26.31
CA GLN A 107 -3.28 -9.83 -27.19
C GLN A 107 -1.76 -9.97 -27.01
N GLU A 108 -1.11 -8.91 -26.54
CA GLU A 108 0.34 -8.85 -26.36
C GLU A 108 0.74 -9.45 -25.01
N PRO A 109 1.51 -10.56 -24.98
CA PRO A 109 2.08 -11.09 -23.75
C PRO A 109 2.99 -10.07 -23.08
N GLY A 110 2.95 -10.03 -21.75
CA GLY A 110 3.70 -9.05 -20.98
C GLY A 110 3.31 -9.05 -19.51
N ILE A 111 3.93 -8.17 -18.74
CA ILE A 111 3.60 -7.96 -17.33
C ILE A 111 2.82 -6.66 -17.21
N TYR A 112 1.53 -6.79 -16.94
CA TYR A 112 0.61 -5.67 -16.74
C TYR A 112 0.45 -5.46 -15.23
N PRO A 113 0.90 -4.34 -14.66
CA PRO A 113 0.73 -4.10 -13.23
C PRO A 113 -0.75 -3.91 -12.90
N TYR A 114 -1.16 -4.44 -11.76
CA TYR A 114 -2.38 -3.99 -11.08
C TYR A 114 -2.02 -3.27 -9.79
N VAL A 115 -2.78 -2.23 -9.46
CA VAL A 115 -2.43 -1.28 -8.41
C VAL A 115 -3.68 -0.68 -7.76
N CYS A 116 -3.59 -0.39 -6.46
CA CYS A 116 -4.59 0.41 -5.75
C CYS A 116 -4.25 1.88 -5.93
N THR A 117 -5.16 2.62 -6.56
CA THR A 117 -5.05 4.07 -6.81
C THR A 117 -5.69 4.91 -5.70
N TYR A 118 -6.27 4.30 -4.66
CA TYR A 118 -6.65 5.07 -3.47
C TYR A 118 -5.43 5.83 -2.89
N PRO A 119 -5.54 7.13 -2.58
CA PRO A 119 -4.37 7.98 -2.35
C PRO A 119 -3.39 7.43 -1.31
N GLY A 120 -2.11 7.32 -1.70
CA GLY A 120 -1.02 6.81 -0.87
C GLY A 120 -0.79 5.29 -0.92
N HIS A 121 -1.65 4.53 -1.59
CA HIS A 121 -1.59 3.06 -1.53
C HIS A 121 -0.67 2.44 -2.60
N TRP A 122 -0.56 3.09 -3.76
CA TRP A 122 0.02 2.50 -4.97
C TRP A 122 1.48 2.04 -4.82
N ARG A 123 2.28 2.67 -3.95
CA ARG A 123 3.69 2.30 -3.70
C ARG A 123 3.86 0.98 -2.95
N ARG A 124 2.78 0.46 -2.38
CA ARG A 124 2.77 -0.78 -1.58
C ARG A 124 1.76 -1.81 -2.07
N MET A 125 0.62 -1.34 -2.55
CA MET A 125 -0.52 -2.16 -2.91
C MET A 125 -0.59 -2.35 -4.42
N TYR A 126 0.25 -3.24 -4.91
CA TYR A 126 0.35 -3.60 -6.32
C TYR A 126 0.63 -5.09 -6.51
N GLY A 127 0.54 -5.55 -7.75
CA GLY A 127 1.03 -6.85 -8.17
C GLY A 127 1.15 -6.97 -9.69
N ALA A 128 1.58 -8.14 -10.16
CA ALA A 128 1.90 -8.40 -11.55
C ALA A 128 0.85 -9.33 -12.19
N LEU A 129 0.19 -8.86 -13.24
CA LEU A 129 -0.60 -9.69 -14.13
C LEU A 129 0.29 -10.17 -15.30
N HIS A 130 0.72 -11.42 -15.24
CA HIS A 130 1.44 -12.10 -16.31
C HIS A 130 0.43 -12.49 -17.40
N VAL A 131 0.42 -11.74 -18.49
CA VAL A 131 -0.30 -12.09 -19.71
C VAL A 131 0.60 -13.01 -20.53
N VAL A 132 0.19 -14.27 -20.68
CA VAL A 132 0.96 -15.33 -21.35
C VAL A 132 0.22 -15.83 -22.58
N ALA A 133 0.96 -16.30 -23.59
CA ALA A 133 0.37 -16.84 -24.81
C ALA A 133 -0.37 -18.18 -24.58
N ASN A 134 0.13 -19.00 -23.64
CA ASN A 134 -0.48 -20.27 -23.28
C ASN A 134 -0.51 -20.42 -21.75
N LEU A 135 -1.70 -20.27 -21.16
CA LEU A 135 -1.85 -20.33 -19.71
C LEU A 135 -1.72 -21.74 -19.15
N GLU A 136 -2.10 -22.76 -19.92
CA GLU A 136 -1.98 -24.15 -19.50
C GLU A 136 -0.51 -24.56 -19.37
N GLU A 137 0.31 -24.23 -20.37
CA GLU A 137 1.75 -24.45 -20.33
C GLU A 137 2.42 -23.69 -19.17
N TYR A 138 2.07 -22.41 -18.98
CA TYR A 138 2.57 -21.62 -17.86
C TYR A 138 2.27 -22.27 -16.50
N ARG A 139 1.09 -22.87 -16.33
CA ARG A 139 0.69 -23.48 -15.05
C ARG A 139 1.41 -24.79 -14.76
N GLN A 140 1.81 -25.53 -15.80
CA GLN A 140 2.52 -26.79 -15.64
C GLN A 140 3.95 -26.56 -15.12
N ASP A 141 4.65 -25.57 -15.67
CA ASP A 141 5.98 -25.16 -15.20
C ASP A 141 6.21 -23.66 -15.48
N PRO A 142 5.87 -22.78 -14.52
CA PRO A 142 6.07 -21.34 -14.70
C PRO A 142 7.52 -20.95 -14.95
N ALA A 143 8.48 -21.67 -14.34
CA ALA A 143 9.90 -21.35 -14.45
C ALA A 143 10.44 -21.69 -15.84
N ALA A 144 10.13 -22.89 -16.35
CA ALA A 144 10.50 -23.28 -17.71
C ALA A 144 9.78 -22.42 -18.76
N TYR A 145 8.49 -22.12 -18.55
CA TYR A 145 7.74 -21.25 -19.45
C TYR A 145 8.38 -19.86 -19.55
N LEU A 146 8.68 -19.21 -18.42
CA LEU A 146 9.29 -17.87 -18.40
C LEU A 146 10.74 -17.86 -18.88
N ALA A 147 11.46 -18.99 -18.80
CA ALA A 147 12.78 -19.14 -19.41
C ALA A 147 12.70 -19.19 -20.95
N ALA A 148 11.64 -19.79 -21.51
CA ALA A 148 11.40 -19.86 -22.95
C ALA A 148 10.69 -18.61 -23.51
N HIS A 149 9.81 -17.99 -22.72
CA HIS A 149 8.97 -16.87 -23.08
C HIS A 149 9.21 -15.70 -22.12
N LYS A 150 10.38 -15.09 -22.23
CA LYS A 150 10.80 -14.02 -21.34
C LYS A 150 9.80 -12.86 -21.37
N LEU A 151 9.25 -12.53 -20.21
CA LEU A 151 8.45 -11.33 -20.00
C LEU A 151 9.31 -10.27 -19.34
N GLU A 152 9.31 -9.05 -19.89
CA GLU A 152 10.10 -7.94 -19.34
C GLU A 152 9.32 -7.20 -18.25
N ILE A 153 10.03 -6.86 -17.17
CA ILE A 153 9.49 -6.01 -16.11
C ILE A 153 9.80 -4.55 -16.48
N HIS A 154 8.74 -3.78 -16.78
CA HIS A 154 8.85 -2.36 -17.14
C HIS A 154 8.63 -1.42 -15.95
N ASP A 155 8.07 -1.90 -14.84
CA ASP A 155 7.78 -1.12 -13.64
C ASP A 155 8.77 -1.46 -12.51
N ASP A 156 9.50 -0.47 -12.00
CA ASP A 156 10.58 -0.68 -11.05
C ASP A 156 10.14 -1.35 -9.74
N LEU A 157 8.97 -0.98 -9.21
CA LEU A 157 8.42 -1.59 -8.00
C LEU A 157 8.13 -3.09 -8.18
N LEU A 158 7.80 -3.55 -9.40
CA LEU A 158 7.59 -4.97 -9.65
C LEU A 158 8.88 -5.79 -9.54
N LYS A 159 10.07 -5.18 -9.61
CA LYS A 159 11.35 -5.86 -9.36
C LYS A 159 11.49 -6.34 -7.92
N LEU A 160 10.70 -5.78 -7.00
CA LEU A 160 10.61 -6.20 -5.60
C LEU A 160 9.58 -7.32 -5.38
N SER A 161 8.81 -7.70 -6.41
CA SER A 161 7.86 -8.80 -6.33
C SER A 161 8.57 -10.09 -5.93
N GLY A 162 8.00 -10.85 -5.00
CA GLY A 162 8.64 -12.07 -4.46
C GLY A 162 9.57 -11.85 -3.27
N ARG A 163 9.97 -10.61 -2.95
CA ARG A 163 10.46 -10.30 -1.59
C ARG A 163 9.25 -10.25 -0.66
N SER A 164 9.19 -11.09 0.36
CA SER A 164 8.03 -11.12 1.27
C SER A 164 8.40 -11.59 2.69
N GLN A 165 9.62 -11.26 3.12
CA GLN A 165 10.14 -11.68 4.42
C GLN A 165 9.40 -10.92 5.52
N GLN A 166 8.61 -11.63 6.33
CA GLN A 166 7.90 -11.01 7.45
C GLN A 166 8.84 -10.87 8.65
N TRP A 167 9.61 -9.78 8.66
CA TRP A 167 10.57 -9.47 9.72
C TRP A 167 9.89 -9.28 11.07
N LYS A 168 10.44 -9.93 12.10
CA LYS A 168 10.07 -9.72 13.50
C LYS A 168 11.13 -8.88 14.20
N TYR A 169 10.75 -8.32 15.34
CA TYR A 169 11.66 -7.57 16.20
C TYR A 169 12.93 -8.39 16.54
N ASP A 170 12.75 -9.65 16.93
CA ASP A 170 13.84 -10.53 17.34
C ASP A 170 14.74 -10.97 16.17
N ASP A 171 14.27 -10.85 14.91
CA ASP A 171 15.08 -11.16 13.72
C ASP A 171 16.10 -10.05 13.40
N LEU A 172 15.89 -8.85 13.96
CA LEU A 172 16.61 -7.63 13.57
C LEU A 172 17.33 -6.96 14.73
N ILE A 173 16.84 -7.08 15.97
CA ILE A 173 17.33 -6.26 17.08
C ILE A 173 18.82 -6.45 17.37
N GLU A 174 19.35 -7.67 17.24
CA GLU A 174 20.78 -7.95 17.49
C GLU A 174 21.70 -7.30 16.43
N GLU A 175 21.20 -7.12 15.21
CA GLU A 175 21.96 -6.54 14.08
C GLU A 175 21.82 -5.01 14.00
N VAL A 176 20.75 -4.46 14.59
CA VAL A 176 20.43 -3.03 14.53
C VAL A 176 20.83 -2.32 15.83
N ASN A 177 21.11 -3.02 16.94
CA ASN A 177 21.42 -2.40 18.23
C ASN A 177 22.73 -2.93 18.87
N PRO A 178 23.83 -2.14 18.88
CA PRO A 178 23.93 -0.79 18.34
C PRO A 178 23.89 -0.77 16.81
N LEU A 179 23.36 0.31 16.23
CA LEU A 179 23.29 0.42 14.78
C LEU A 179 24.71 0.54 14.20
N PRO A 180 25.11 -0.32 13.26
CA PRO A 180 26.44 -0.25 12.67
C PRO A 180 26.66 1.06 11.91
N GLU A 181 27.87 1.61 11.99
CA GLU A 181 28.28 2.77 11.19
C GLU A 181 28.36 2.44 9.69
N GLY A 182 28.63 3.47 8.86
CA GLY A 182 28.72 3.34 7.42
C GLY A 182 27.39 3.08 6.72
N ARG A 183 26.27 3.55 7.31
CA ARG A 183 24.96 3.49 6.65
C ARG A 183 24.94 4.40 5.41
N SER A 184 24.03 4.16 4.48
CA SER A 184 23.84 5.02 3.30
C SER A 184 22.65 5.97 3.48
N PHE A 185 22.91 7.27 3.40
CA PHE A 185 21.87 8.31 3.39
C PHE A 185 20.94 8.16 2.19
N GLU A 186 21.50 8.01 1.00
CA GLU A 186 20.74 7.93 -0.26
C GLU A 186 19.86 6.69 -0.31
N VAL A 187 20.38 5.53 0.10
CA VAL A 187 19.60 4.29 0.18
C VAL A 187 18.51 4.44 1.22
N GLY A 188 18.83 4.87 2.45
CA GLY A 188 17.83 5.04 3.51
C GLY A 188 16.72 6.03 3.12
N LYS A 189 17.07 7.12 2.45
CA LYS A 189 16.12 8.11 1.92
C LYS A 189 15.19 7.52 0.85
N GLU A 190 15.73 6.72 -0.07
CA GLU A 190 14.90 6.07 -1.09
C GLU A 190 14.00 4.99 -0.48
N LEU A 191 14.52 4.21 0.47
CA LEU A 191 13.74 3.22 1.19
C LEU A 191 12.61 3.83 2.01
N PHE A 192 12.77 5.05 2.51
CA PHE A 192 11.69 5.80 3.17
C PHE A 192 10.51 6.07 2.22
N LYS A 193 10.75 6.16 0.90
CA LYS A 193 9.71 6.26 -0.13
C LYS A 193 9.17 4.90 -0.53
N VAL A 194 10.04 3.92 -0.80
CA VAL A 194 9.66 2.56 -1.21
C VAL A 194 8.81 1.87 -0.14
N ALA A 195 9.16 2.02 1.14
CA ALA A 195 8.37 1.51 2.27
C ALA A 195 7.10 2.35 2.54
N SER A 196 6.82 3.38 1.73
CA SER A 196 5.66 4.28 1.84
C SER A 196 5.61 5.13 3.12
N CYS A 197 6.73 5.29 3.83
CA CYS A 197 6.77 6.09 5.07
C CYS A 197 6.47 7.57 4.79
N VAL A 198 6.95 8.11 3.66
CA VAL A 198 6.70 9.50 3.21
C VAL A 198 5.22 9.85 3.08
N ALA A 199 4.35 8.85 2.90
CA ALA A 199 2.92 9.05 2.77
C ALA A 199 2.32 9.65 4.06
N CYS A 200 2.87 9.30 5.22
CA CYS A 200 2.31 9.71 6.52
C CYS A 200 3.28 10.49 7.40
N HIS A 201 4.58 10.31 7.23
CA HIS A 201 5.59 10.83 8.14
C HIS A 201 6.47 11.87 7.48
N LYS A 202 6.69 12.98 8.18
CA LYS A 202 7.64 14.02 7.80
C LYS A 202 9.02 13.68 8.36
N LEU A 203 10.06 13.83 7.56
CA LEU A 203 11.45 13.71 7.96
C LEU A 203 12.29 14.69 7.12
N GLY A 204 12.74 15.77 7.75
CA GLY A 204 13.33 16.90 7.02
C GLY A 204 12.33 17.48 6.00
N ASP A 205 12.73 17.54 4.73
CA ASP A 205 11.91 18.03 3.62
C ASP A 205 11.04 16.95 2.97
N GLU A 206 11.20 15.69 3.37
CA GLU A 206 10.42 14.58 2.83
C GLU A 206 9.11 14.37 3.60
N GLY A 207 8.10 13.89 2.87
CA GLY A 207 6.83 13.44 3.42
C GLY A 207 5.92 14.53 3.99
N LEU A 208 4.93 14.09 4.77
CA LEU A 208 3.79 14.89 5.24
C LEU A 208 3.58 14.69 6.75
N VAL A 209 2.90 15.64 7.40
CA VAL A 209 2.54 15.51 8.83
C VAL A 209 1.12 14.98 8.96
N PHE A 210 0.99 13.66 8.78
CA PHE A 210 -0.24 12.96 9.15
C PHE A 210 -0.05 12.09 10.40
N GLY A 211 1.03 11.30 10.40
CA GLY A 211 1.59 10.69 11.59
C GLY A 211 2.55 11.63 12.31
N PRO A 212 3.29 11.11 13.32
CA PRO A 212 4.37 11.83 13.97
C PRO A 212 5.39 12.44 12.98
N ASP A 213 5.80 13.68 13.23
CA ASP A 213 6.96 14.30 12.60
C ASP A 213 8.22 13.63 13.16
N LEU A 214 8.86 12.79 12.34
CA LEU A 214 9.94 11.90 12.78
C LEU A 214 11.21 12.68 13.14
N ALA A 215 11.40 13.87 12.58
CA ALA A 215 12.49 14.76 12.97
C ALA A 215 12.30 15.37 14.38
N LYS A 216 11.09 15.30 14.94
CA LYS A 216 10.69 15.88 16.23
C LYS A 216 10.19 14.83 17.23
N LEU A 217 10.59 13.58 17.06
CA LEU A 217 10.30 12.55 18.07
C LEU A 217 10.85 12.95 19.43
N ASP A 218 10.10 12.60 20.49
CA ASP A 218 10.58 12.70 21.86
C ASP A 218 11.87 11.86 22.02
N GLU A 219 12.84 12.38 22.78
CA GLU A 219 14.13 11.72 22.97
C GLU A 219 14.00 10.28 23.53
N LYS A 220 12.94 9.97 24.29
CA LYS A 220 12.66 8.61 24.77
C LYS A 220 12.17 7.65 23.69
N LYS A 221 11.67 8.19 22.58
CA LYS A 221 11.20 7.45 21.39
C LYS A 221 12.21 7.46 20.25
N HIS A 222 13.20 8.35 20.30
CA HIS A 222 14.23 8.49 19.29
C HIS A 222 15.43 7.55 19.56
N ASN A 223 15.16 6.25 19.58
CA ASN A 223 16.15 5.17 19.72
C ASN A 223 15.81 3.98 18.83
N VAL A 224 16.80 3.10 18.62
CA VAL A 224 16.70 1.92 17.76
C VAL A 224 15.53 1.03 18.18
N GLU A 225 15.41 0.71 19.46
CA GLU A 225 14.42 -0.23 19.97
C GLU A 225 12.99 0.24 19.69
N HIS A 226 12.71 1.53 19.92
CA HIS A 226 11.40 2.11 19.68
C HIS A 226 11.09 2.21 18.18
N ILE A 227 12.04 2.67 17.36
CA ILE A 227 11.86 2.80 15.92
C ILE A 227 11.65 1.42 15.29
N LEU A 228 12.52 0.46 15.57
CA LEU A 228 12.41 -0.90 15.05
C LEU A 228 11.06 -1.52 15.45
N ARG A 229 10.67 -1.40 16.73
CA ARG A 229 9.37 -1.90 17.20
C ARG A 229 8.20 -1.25 16.47
N SER A 230 8.25 0.05 16.24
CA SER A 230 7.21 0.78 15.50
C SER A 230 7.12 0.35 14.03
N LEU A 231 8.24 -0.04 13.42
CA LEU A 231 8.27 -0.52 12.03
C LEU A 231 7.71 -1.95 11.89
N VAL A 232 8.04 -2.86 12.81
CA VAL A 232 7.63 -4.28 12.74
C VAL A 232 6.27 -4.55 13.38
N ASP A 233 5.89 -3.79 14.41
CA ASP A 233 4.64 -3.92 15.15
C ASP A 233 4.00 -2.54 15.45
N PRO A 234 3.53 -1.83 14.42
CA PRO A 234 3.01 -0.46 14.55
C PRO A 234 1.74 -0.35 15.41
N SER A 235 1.05 -1.46 15.68
CA SER A 235 -0.14 -1.48 16.53
C SER A 235 0.16 -1.66 18.01
N LYS A 236 1.44 -1.91 18.38
CA LYS A 236 1.84 -2.16 19.76
C LYS A 236 1.74 -0.92 20.66
N ASP A 237 2.09 0.24 20.11
CA ASP A 237 2.08 1.53 20.80
C ASP A 237 1.51 2.60 19.85
N ILE A 238 0.21 2.86 19.97
CA ILE A 238 -0.50 3.86 19.18
C ILE A 238 -0.71 5.09 20.05
N ASP A 239 -0.02 6.17 19.72
CA ASP A 239 -0.21 7.47 20.35
C ASP A 239 -1.67 7.95 20.18
N ASP A 240 -2.28 8.39 21.27
CA ASP A 240 -3.70 8.76 21.30
C ASP A 240 -4.05 9.86 20.31
N LYS A 241 -3.10 10.73 19.95
CA LYS A 241 -3.29 11.78 18.94
C LYS A 241 -3.54 11.22 17.53
N PHE A 242 -2.99 10.04 17.23
CA PHE A 242 -3.06 9.39 15.92
C PHE A 242 -3.97 8.15 15.95
N LYS A 243 -4.68 7.93 17.05
CA LYS A 243 -5.58 6.79 17.23
C LYS A 243 -6.84 6.95 16.36
N SER A 244 -7.11 5.93 15.56
CA SER A 244 -8.33 5.85 14.76
C SER A 244 -9.48 5.25 15.57
N TYR A 245 -10.71 5.63 15.22
CA TYR A 245 -11.95 5.13 15.80
C TYR A 245 -12.82 4.52 14.70
N SER A 246 -13.56 3.47 15.06
CA SER A 246 -14.63 2.93 14.23
C SER A 246 -15.98 3.34 14.78
N PHE A 247 -16.82 3.91 13.93
CA PHE A 247 -18.15 4.41 14.23
C PHE A 247 -19.17 3.55 13.49
N LEU A 248 -19.97 2.80 14.22
CA LEU A 248 -21.18 2.16 13.68
C LEU A 248 -22.29 3.20 13.73
N LEU A 249 -22.86 3.51 12.57
CA LEU A 249 -23.96 4.44 12.45
C LEU A 249 -25.31 3.72 12.49
N ALA A 250 -26.37 4.44 12.87
CA ALA A 250 -27.76 3.95 12.86
C ALA A 250 -28.23 3.43 11.49
N SER A 251 -27.56 3.85 10.41
CA SER A 251 -27.77 3.32 9.05
C SER A 251 -27.18 1.93 8.82
N GLY A 252 -26.43 1.38 9.78
CA GLY A 252 -25.61 0.18 9.64
C GLY A 252 -24.24 0.44 8.98
N LYS A 253 -23.97 1.64 8.47
CA LYS A 253 -22.67 2.00 7.88
C LYS A 253 -21.60 2.09 8.96
N ILE A 254 -20.40 1.58 8.66
CA ILE A 254 -19.22 1.76 9.49
C ILE A 254 -18.33 2.84 8.86
N VAL A 255 -17.89 3.80 9.68
CA VAL A 255 -16.87 4.79 9.31
C VAL A 255 -15.67 4.58 10.21
N THR A 256 -14.49 4.37 9.63
CA THR A 256 -13.23 4.22 10.39
C THR A 256 -12.26 5.32 9.99
N GLY A 257 -11.71 6.03 10.97
CA GLY A 257 -10.72 7.07 10.73
C GLY A 257 -10.32 7.83 12.00
N MET A 258 -9.49 8.85 11.84
CA MET A 258 -9.03 9.68 12.96
C MET A 258 -9.99 10.83 13.22
N VAL A 259 -10.26 11.11 14.50
CA VAL A 259 -11.08 12.25 14.90
C VAL A 259 -10.20 13.50 14.88
N VAL A 260 -10.50 14.43 13.96
CA VAL A 260 -9.76 15.69 13.82
C VAL A 260 -10.45 16.86 14.51
N LYS A 261 -11.76 16.75 14.76
CA LYS A 261 -12.55 17.73 15.48
C LYS A 261 -13.79 17.05 16.07
N GLU A 262 -14.17 17.48 17.27
CA GLU A 262 -15.38 17.00 17.95
C GLU A 262 -16.10 18.19 18.60
N THR A 263 -17.40 18.27 18.41
CA THR A 263 -18.30 19.28 19.01
C THR A 263 -19.35 18.58 19.88
N PRO A 264 -20.25 19.30 20.58
CA PRO A 264 -21.35 18.65 21.30
C PRO A 264 -22.26 17.77 20.44
N ASP A 265 -22.42 18.09 19.15
CA ASP A 265 -23.38 17.43 18.25
C ASP A 265 -22.71 16.59 17.14
N GLU A 266 -21.43 16.83 16.83
CA GLU A 266 -20.75 16.24 15.67
C GLU A 266 -19.36 15.71 15.98
N VAL A 267 -18.96 14.67 15.23
CA VAL A 267 -17.60 14.14 15.16
C VAL A 267 -17.12 14.28 13.72
N HIS A 268 -15.95 14.89 13.52
CA HIS A 268 -15.34 15.09 12.21
C HIS A 268 -14.20 14.09 12.06
N VAL A 269 -14.31 13.19 11.09
CA VAL A 269 -13.43 12.02 10.93
C VAL A 269 -12.70 12.07 9.60
N VAL A 270 -11.38 11.94 9.63
CA VAL A 270 -10.55 11.76 8.43
C VAL A 270 -10.29 10.28 8.22
N VAL A 271 -10.85 9.74 7.13
CA VAL A 271 -10.73 8.31 6.74
C VAL A 271 -9.41 8.04 6.02
N ASN A 272 -9.05 8.91 5.07
CA ASN A 272 -7.72 8.93 4.45
C ASN A 272 -7.23 10.38 4.38
N PRO A 273 -6.10 10.72 5.00
CA PRO A 273 -5.53 12.06 4.98
C PRO A 273 -4.93 12.51 3.65
N LEU A 274 -4.58 11.55 2.80
CA LEU A 274 -4.00 11.82 1.48
C LEU A 274 -5.10 12.11 0.46
N ALA A 275 -6.33 11.68 0.75
CA ALA A 275 -7.50 12.24 0.11
C ALA A 275 -7.78 13.63 0.72
N LYS A 276 -7.80 14.69 -0.08
CA LYS A 276 -8.15 16.05 0.36
C LYS A 276 -9.66 16.22 0.61
N ALA A 277 -10.37 15.10 0.74
CA ALA A 277 -11.78 15.08 1.07
C ALA A 277 -12.00 15.80 2.40
N ALA A 278 -13.08 16.58 2.48
CA ALA A 278 -13.50 17.14 3.75
C ALA A 278 -13.67 16.02 4.77
N ALA A 279 -13.36 16.30 6.04
CA ALA A 279 -13.61 15.35 7.11
C ALA A 279 -15.07 14.87 7.04
N THR A 280 -15.27 13.56 7.16
CA THR A 280 -16.60 12.99 7.24
C THR A 280 -17.26 13.48 8.53
N VAL A 281 -18.34 14.25 8.39
CA VAL A 281 -19.09 14.76 9.52
C VAL A 281 -20.14 13.72 9.93
N ILE A 282 -20.03 13.24 11.15
CA ILE A 282 -20.94 12.27 11.75
C ILE A 282 -21.70 12.98 12.87
N LYS A 283 -23.02 13.03 12.79
CA LYS A 283 -23.84 13.51 13.92
C LYS A 283 -23.79 12.49 15.04
N LYS A 284 -23.59 12.93 16.27
CA LYS A 284 -23.49 12.04 17.43
C LYS A 284 -24.77 11.24 17.68
N GLY A 285 -25.93 11.83 17.38
CA GLY A 285 -27.21 11.12 17.45
C GLY A 285 -27.35 9.96 16.47
N ASP A 286 -26.52 9.92 15.42
CA ASP A 286 -26.52 8.84 14.42
C ASP A 286 -25.49 7.75 14.76
N ILE A 287 -24.75 7.85 15.88
CA ILE A 287 -23.72 6.89 16.28
C ILE A 287 -24.33 5.85 17.23
N ASP A 288 -24.42 4.61 16.77
CA ASP A 288 -24.84 3.47 17.60
C ASP A 288 -23.69 2.97 18.48
N ALA A 289 -22.47 2.92 17.94
CA ALA A 289 -21.28 2.51 18.69
C ALA A 289 -20.02 3.24 18.21
N ARG A 290 -19.14 3.58 19.15
CA ARG A 290 -17.81 4.13 18.90
C ARG A 290 -16.78 3.26 19.60
N ASN A 291 -15.84 2.72 18.84
CA ASN A 291 -14.76 1.88 19.37
C ASN A 291 -13.40 2.43 18.97
N ALA A 292 -12.48 2.53 19.92
CA ALA A 292 -11.08 2.82 19.63
C ALA A 292 -10.47 1.65 18.84
N SER A 293 -9.76 1.95 17.76
CA SER A 293 -9.04 0.92 16.99
C SER A 293 -7.86 0.40 17.79
N GLN A 294 -7.75 -0.93 17.88
CA GLN A 294 -6.55 -1.62 18.37
C GLN A 294 -5.49 -1.78 17.27
N THR A 295 -5.85 -1.44 16.03
CA THR A 295 -4.95 -1.50 14.87
C THR A 295 -4.54 -0.09 14.48
N SER A 296 -3.25 0.11 14.26
CA SER A 296 -2.70 1.34 13.71
C SER A 296 -3.14 1.55 12.26
N ILE A 297 -3.15 2.81 11.83
CA ILE A 297 -3.28 3.19 10.41
C ILE A 297 -1.94 3.03 9.67
N MET A 298 -0.82 2.99 10.41
CA MET A 298 0.47 2.59 9.87
C MET A 298 0.41 1.09 9.55
N PRO A 299 0.53 0.68 8.27
CA PRO A 299 0.35 -0.71 7.88
C PRO A 299 1.40 -1.63 8.52
N GLN A 300 1.02 -2.88 8.76
CA GLN A 300 1.97 -3.92 9.13
C GLN A 300 2.77 -4.41 7.91
N GLY A 301 4.01 -4.85 8.14
CA GLY A 301 4.86 -5.47 7.12
C GLY A 301 5.59 -4.45 6.23
N LEU A 302 5.81 -3.23 6.72
CA LEU A 302 6.45 -2.16 5.94
C LEU A 302 7.83 -2.57 5.42
N LEU A 303 8.48 -3.49 6.12
CA LEU A 303 9.82 -3.98 5.81
C LEU A 303 9.83 -5.22 4.90
N ASP A 304 8.68 -5.78 4.52
CA ASP A 304 8.63 -7.12 3.89
C ASP A 304 9.30 -7.20 2.50
N LYS A 305 9.43 -6.04 1.84
CA LYS A 305 10.12 -5.89 0.56
C LYS A 305 11.60 -5.58 0.71
N LEU A 306 12.07 -5.38 1.94
CA LEU A 306 13.43 -4.95 2.25
C LEU A 306 14.27 -6.12 2.75
N THR A 307 15.53 -6.12 2.35
CA THR A 307 16.60 -6.93 2.92
C THR A 307 17.03 -6.37 4.27
N GLN A 308 17.79 -7.15 5.04
CA GLN A 308 18.30 -6.72 6.33
C GLN A 308 19.16 -5.44 6.22
N GLU A 309 20.13 -5.39 5.31
CA GLU A 309 20.98 -4.19 5.11
C GLU A 309 20.16 -2.94 4.72
N GLU A 310 19.17 -3.11 3.82
CA GLU A 310 18.24 -2.03 3.48
C GLU A 310 17.47 -1.53 4.73
N ILE A 311 17.06 -2.42 5.62
CA ILE A 311 16.40 -2.04 6.88
C ILE A 311 17.35 -1.24 7.79
N LEU A 312 18.61 -1.64 7.90
CA LEU A 312 19.61 -0.90 8.68
C LEU A 312 19.83 0.51 8.12
N ASP A 313 19.90 0.67 6.79
CA ASP A 313 20.00 1.98 6.14
C ASP A 313 18.76 2.85 6.37
N LEU A 314 17.56 2.26 6.30
CA LEU A 314 16.31 2.95 6.59
C LEU A 314 16.25 3.44 8.05
N ILE A 315 16.62 2.59 9.02
CA ILE A 315 16.65 2.96 10.44
C ILE A 315 17.71 4.03 10.68
N GLY A 316 18.87 3.92 10.02
CA GLY A 316 19.90 4.95 10.05
C GLY A 316 19.38 6.30 9.54
N TYR A 317 18.65 6.32 8.43
CA TYR A 317 18.02 7.53 7.91
C TYR A 317 17.03 8.20 8.88
N VAL A 318 16.19 7.41 9.55
CA VAL A 318 15.25 7.94 10.56
C VAL A 318 16.00 8.46 11.80
N LEU A 319 17.00 7.72 12.31
CA LEU A 319 17.79 8.12 13.48
C LEU A 319 18.68 9.35 13.23
N ALA A 320 19.16 9.52 11.99
CA ALA A 320 19.84 10.73 11.57
C ALA A 320 18.90 11.94 11.47
N LYS A 321 17.58 11.77 11.66
CA LYS A 321 16.55 12.79 11.40
C LYS A 321 16.57 13.29 9.95
N GLY A 322 17.07 12.47 9.02
CA GLY A 322 17.31 12.86 7.63
C GLY A 322 18.46 13.86 7.44
N ASP A 323 19.35 14.03 8.42
CA ASP A 323 20.55 14.86 8.31
C ASP A 323 21.65 14.12 7.55
N LYS A 324 21.87 14.51 6.29
CA LYS A 324 22.90 13.92 5.41
C LYS A 324 24.32 14.02 5.95
N ASP A 325 24.59 14.96 6.86
CA ASP A 325 25.92 15.23 7.43
C ASP A 325 26.10 14.49 8.77
N HIS A 326 25.18 13.60 9.14
CA HIS A 326 25.24 12.84 10.39
C HIS A 326 26.39 11.82 10.38
N LYS A 327 27.14 11.77 11.50
CA LYS A 327 28.34 10.91 11.68
C LYS A 327 28.15 9.43 11.36
N MET A 328 26.92 8.91 11.43
CA MET A 328 26.64 7.49 11.18
C MET A 328 26.84 7.06 9.72
N TYR A 329 26.91 8.03 8.80
CA TYR A 329 27.20 7.79 7.40
C TYR A 329 28.70 7.83 7.10
N GLU A 330 29.51 8.27 8.05
CA GLU A 330 30.96 8.19 7.92
C GLU A 330 31.40 6.72 8.06
N MET A 331 32.28 6.27 7.17
CA MET A 331 32.97 5.00 7.38
C MET A 331 34.10 5.23 8.39
N HIS A 332 34.18 4.41 9.45
CA HIS A 332 35.32 4.40 10.35
C HIS A 332 36.63 4.29 9.54
N LYS A 333 37.44 5.36 9.57
CA LYS A 333 38.85 5.28 9.19
C LYS A 333 39.59 4.58 10.33
N HIS A 334 39.88 3.29 10.15
CA HIS A 334 40.79 2.58 11.03
C HIS A 334 42.24 3.06 10.87
#